data_AF-A0A2V6R479-F1
#
_entry.id   AF-A0A2V6R479-F1
#
_cell.length_a   1.000
_cell.length_b   1.000
_cell.length_c   1.000
_cell.angle_alpha   90.00
_cell.angle_beta   90.00
_cell.angle_gamma   90.00
#
_symmetry.space_group_name_H-M   'P 1'
#
loop_
_entity.id
_entity.type
_entity.pdbx_description
1 polymer ?
#
loop_
_entity_poly.entity_id
_entity_poly.type
_entity_poly.pdbx_seq_one_letter_code
_entity_poly.pdbx_strand_id
1 'polypeptide(L)'
;MPGWQALYAELRELKFVVLTVAQDSRGAETAGEWIRAARPEHPALIDRTHRVAALYGMVNVPSSVWIDERGRLVRWGEVAFVDNRWQAYTKSDMEPYLAGLRDWVRRGAASPFALTPAELRRRLSGPSPEHALAAANFRMGQELHARGAAVDAVAYFKEAQRLHPENWRYKRQAWQLTDAERYYGTSFGAEVAKLGGRPYYPPLDLPSVE
;
A
#
# COMPACT_ATOMS: atom_id res chain seq x y z
N MET A 1 8.02 8.18 9.76
CA MET A 1 8.60 6.94 9.21
C MET A 1 10.12 7.07 9.15
N PRO A 2 10.84 6.76 10.24
CA PRO A 2 12.26 7.09 10.38
C PRO A 2 13.16 6.39 9.35
N GLY A 3 12.90 5.12 9.01
CA GLY A 3 13.72 4.42 8.03
C GLY A 3 13.59 5.00 6.61
N TRP A 4 12.36 5.31 6.16
CA TRP A 4 12.16 5.94 4.85
C TRP A 4 12.76 7.35 4.78
N GLN A 5 12.74 8.09 5.89
CA GLN A 5 13.43 9.38 6.02
C GLN A 5 14.96 9.21 5.85
N ALA A 6 15.56 8.21 6.49
CA ALA A 6 16.99 7.92 6.37
C ALA A 6 17.38 7.53 4.93
N LEU A 7 16.56 6.69 4.29
CA LEU A 7 16.78 6.29 2.90
C LEU A 7 16.65 7.48 1.92
N TYR A 8 15.69 8.37 2.16
CA TYR A 8 15.58 9.61 1.39
C TYR A 8 16.81 10.50 1.59
N ALA A 9 17.26 10.70 2.84
CA ALA A 9 18.45 11.48 3.14
C ALA A 9 19.71 10.92 2.47
N GLU A 10 19.82 9.59 2.38
CA GLU A 10 20.91 8.90 1.67
C GLU A 10 20.91 9.19 0.16
N LEU A 11 19.73 9.22 -0.47
CA LEU A 11 19.60 9.15 -1.92
C LEU A 11 19.16 10.46 -2.59
N ARG A 12 18.73 11.48 -1.83
CA ARG A 12 18.21 12.76 -2.36
C ARG A 12 19.19 13.50 -3.27
N GLU A 13 20.49 13.41 -3.01
CA GLU A 13 21.54 14.05 -3.83
C GLU A 13 21.68 13.36 -5.21
N LEU A 14 21.15 12.15 -5.37
CA LEU A 14 21.02 11.43 -6.65
C LEU A 14 19.72 11.77 -7.39
N LYS A 15 19.06 12.88 -7.02
CA LYS A 15 17.77 13.33 -7.58
C LYS A 15 16.62 12.35 -7.33
N PHE A 16 16.74 11.49 -6.33
CA PHE A 16 15.69 10.59 -5.90
C PHE A 16 14.76 11.25 -4.88
N VAL A 17 13.45 11.00 -5.00
CA VAL A 17 12.45 11.47 -4.05
C VAL A 17 11.62 10.31 -3.54
N VAL A 18 11.48 10.22 -2.21
CA VAL A 18 10.46 9.39 -1.58
C VAL A 18 9.20 10.22 -1.44
N LEU A 19 8.07 9.74 -1.97
CA LEU A 19 6.77 10.35 -1.76
C LEU A 19 5.93 9.41 -0.89
N THR A 20 5.51 9.89 0.28
CA THR A 20 4.74 9.07 1.22
C THR A 20 3.28 9.46 1.17
N VAL A 21 2.40 8.46 1.20
CA VAL A 21 0.95 8.67 1.09
C VAL A 21 0.26 7.89 2.20
N ALA A 22 -0.27 8.60 3.19
CA ALA A 22 -1.15 8.00 4.17
C ALA A 22 -2.50 7.69 3.52
N GLN A 23 -2.92 6.43 3.52
CA GLN A 23 -4.24 6.02 3.07
C GLN A 23 -5.20 6.07 4.26
N ASP A 24 -5.81 7.23 4.47
CA ASP A 24 -6.68 7.44 5.62
C ASP A 24 -7.88 8.32 5.24
N SER A 25 -9.07 7.72 5.30
CA SER A 25 -10.31 8.38 4.90
C SER A 25 -10.69 9.56 5.79
N ARG A 26 -10.25 9.56 7.05
CA ARG A 26 -10.45 10.68 8.00
C ARG A 26 -9.45 11.81 7.79
N GLY A 27 -8.46 11.62 6.92
CA GLY A 27 -7.58 12.69 6.48
C GLY A 27 -6.60 13.15 7.56
N ALA A 28 -6.42 14.47 7.66
CA ALA A 28 -5.47 15.07 8.59
C ALA A 28 -5.87 14.93 10.07
N GLU A 29 -7.14 14.63 10.37
CA GLU A 29 -7.61 14.38 11.74
C GLU A 29 -6.92 13.17 12.37
N THR A 30 -6.60 12.16 11.56
CA THR A 30 -5.98 10.89 11.99
C THR A 30 -4.52 10.82 11.60
N ALA A 31 -4.18 11.07 10.33
CA ALA A 31 -2.81 10.94 9.86
C ALA A 31 -1.94 12.17 10.18
N GLY A 32 -2.55 13.34 10.41
CA GLY A 32 -1.84 14.61 10.48
C GLY A 32 -0.90 14.74 11.67
N GLU A 33 -1.29 14.25 12.85
CA GLU A 33 -0.42 14.27 14.04
C GLU A 33 0.87 13.46 13.81
N TRP A 34 0.75 12.28 13.19
CA TRP A 34 1.88 11.40 12.92
C TRP A 34 2.82 11.97 11.86
N ILE A 35 2.26 12.61 10.84
CA ILE A 35 3.05 13.31 9.81
C ILE A 35 3.81 14.48 10.44
N ARG A 36 3.14 15.32 11.25
CA ARG A 36 3.79 16.46 11.92
C ARG A 36 4.88 16.00 12.88
N ALA A 37 4.60 14.98 13.71
CA ALA A 37 5.57 14.42 14.64
C ALA A 37 6.80 13.84 13.92
N ALA A 38 6.60 13.23 12.74
CA ALA A 38 7.68 12.66 11.96
C ALA A 38 8.60 13.70 11.29
N ARG A 39 8.16 14.96 11.14
CA ARG A 39 8.89 16.06 10.47
C ARG A 39 9.62 15.59 9.19
N PRO A 40 8.89 15.04 8.20
CA PRO A 40 9.51 14.47 7.01
C PRO A 40 10.21 15.57 6.19
N GLU A 41 11.42 15.31 5.71
CA GLU A 41 12.09 16.20 4.73
C GLU A 41 11.70 15.86 3.28
N HIS A 42 10.73 14.96 3.12
CA HIS A 42 10.23 14.45 1.86
C HIS A 42 8.71 14.69 1.80
N PRO A 43 8.11 14.81 0.59
CA PRO A 43 6.67 15.04 0.49
C PRO A 43 5.85 13.96 1.19
N ALA A 44 4.93 14.39 2.06
CA ALA A 44 4.00 13.54 2.77
C ALA A 44 2.56 13.98 2.46
N LEU A 45 1.81 13.08 1.83
CA LEU A 45 0.44 13.30 1.37
C LEU A 45 -0.55 12.44 2.16
N ILE A 46 -1.82 12.81 2.11
CA ILE A 46 -2.92 12.01 2.66
C ILE A 46 -3.95 11.76 1.56
N ASP A 47 -4.15 10.50 1.22
CA ASP A 47 -5.14 10.06 0.23
C ASP A 47 -6.42 9.61 0.94
N ARG A 48 -7.34 10.58 1.09
CA ARG A 48 -8.64 10.38 1.76
C ARG A 48 -9.58 9.44 1.00
N THR A 49 -9.33 9.26 -0.29
CA THR A 49 -10.24 8.50 -1.17
C THR A 49 -9.64 7.19 -1.64
N HIS A 50 -8.44 6.86 -1.16
CA HIS A 50 -7.68 5.68 -1.57
C HIS A 50 -7.48 5.60 -3.10
N ARG A 51 -7.45 6.76 -3.78
CA ARG A 51 -7.28 6.89 -5.23
C ARG A 51 -5.91 6.43 -5.70
N VAL A 52 -4.84 6.77 -4.99
CA VAL A 52 -3.47 6.34 -5.32
C VAL A 52 -3.41 4.82 -5.39
N ALA A 53 -3.92 4.19 -4.34
CA ALA A 53 -3.89 2.75 -4.24
C ALA A 53 -4.81 2.04 -5.24
N ALA A 54 -5.94 2.66 -5.63
CA ALA A 54 -6.76 2.17 -6.74
C ALA A 54 -6.03 2.28 -8.09
N LEU A 55 -5.30 3.37 -8.34
CA LEU A 55 -4.56 3.58 -9.59
C LEU A 55 -3.37 2.63 -9.74
N TYR A 56 -2.71 2.28 -8.63
CA TYR A 56 -1.53 1.42 -8.62
C TYR A 56 -1.81 -0.03 -8.23
N GLY A 57 -3.09 -0.43 -8.13
CA GLY A 57 -3.48 -1.81 -7.81
C GLY A 57 -3.00 -2.29 -6.44
N MET A 58 -2.71 -1.37 -5.51
CA MET A 58 -2.28 -1.73 -4.17
C MET A 58 -3.45 -2.38 -3.44
N VAL A 59 -3.21 -3.46 -2.71
CA VAL A 59 -4.25 -4.17 -1.94
C VAL A 59 -3.95 -4.19 -0.44
N ASN A 60 -2.77 -3.70 -0.04
CA ASN A 60 -2.33 -3.67 1.36
C ASN A 60 -1.35 -2.49 1.60
N VAL A 61 -0.99 -2.21 2.86
CA VAL A 61 -0.01 -1.18 3.25
C VAL A 61 0.89 -1.62 4.42
N PRO A 62 2.21 -1.35 4.38
CA PRO A 62 2.91 -0.51 3.41
C PRO A 62 3.17 -1.20 2.05
N SER A 63 2.96 -0.43 0.98
CA SER A 63 3.34 -0.81 -0.37
C SER A 63 3.93 0.40 -1.10
N SER A 64 4.81 0.13 -2.06
CA SER A 64 5.47 1.17 -2.87
C SER A 64 5.44 0.82 -4.35
N VAL A 65 5.54 1.85 -5.18
CA VAL A 65 5.77 1.77 -6.62
C VAL A 65 7.03 2.56 -6.95
N TRP A 66 7.76 2.16 -8.00
CA TRP A 66 8.93 2.91 -8.47
C TRP A 66 8.59 3.57 -9.80
N ILE A 67 8.89 4.86 -9.89
CA ILE A 67 8.55 5.71 -11.04
C ILE A 67 9.82 6.41 -11.51
N ASP A 68 10.17 6.24 -12.79
CA ASP A 68 11.33 6.91 -13.38
C ASP A 68 11.11 8.42 -13.59
N GLU A 69 12.16 9.13 -14.00
CA GLU A 69 12.16 10.57 -14.24
C GLU A 69 11.25 10.99 -15.41
N ARG A 70 10.78 10.03 -16.20
CA ARG A 70 9.81 10.24 -17.30
C ARG A 70 8.38 9.95 -16.87
N GLY A 71 8.15 9.67 -15.59
CA GLY A 71 6.85 9.36 -15.02
C GLY A 71 6.37 7.94 -15.35
N ARG A 72 7.27 7.01 -15.68
CA ARG A 72 6.91 5.63 -16.03
C ARG A 72 7.11 4.70 -14.85
N LEU A 73 6.14 3.82 -14.64
CA LEU A 73 6.26 2.73 -13.69
C LEU A 73 7.42 1.82 -14.12
N VAL A 74 8.32 1.51 -13.19
CA VAL A 74 9.40 0.52 -13.37
C VAL A 74 9.34 -0.60 -12.34
N ARG A 75 8.59 -0.41 -11.25
CA ARG A 75 8.12 -1.50 -10.37
C ARG A 75 6.70 -1.18 -9.88
N TRP A 76 5.86 -2.21 -9.86
CA TRP A 76 4.45 -2.16 -9.47
C TRP A 76 4.26 -2.12 -7.95
N GLY A 77 3.00 -2.14 -7.49
CA GLY A 77 2.66 -2.02 -6.07
C GLY A 77 3.09 -3.23 -5.27
N GLU A 78 4.28 -3.15 -4.66
CA GLU A 78 4.90 -4.25 -3.91
C GLU A 78 4.99 -3.93 -2.43
N VAL A 79 5.13 -4.95 -1.58
CA VAL A 79 5.41 -4.76 -0.15
C VAL A 79 6.69 -3.95 0.03
N ALA A 80 6.63 -2.95 0.91
CA ALA A 80 7.74 -2.01 1.07
C ALA A 80 7.93 -1.61 2.54
N PHE A 81 8.51 -2.53 3.32
CA PHE A 81 9.07 -2.19 4.62
C PHE A 81 10.51 -1.70 4.49
N VAL A 82 10.96 -0.91 5.45
CA VAL A 82 12.31 -0.32 5.44
C VAL A 82 13.34 -1.16 6.18
N ASP A 83 12.93 -2.32 6.70
CA ASP A 83 13.75 -3.31 7.39
C ASP A 83 12.96 -4.63 7.55
N ASN A 84 13.61 -5.65 8.11
CA ASN A 84 13.06 -6.99 8.30
C ASN A 84 12.29 -7.20 9.62
N ARG A 85 11.95 -6.14 10.37
CA ARG A 85 11.21 -6.29 11.66
C ARG A 85 9.86 -6.99 11.50
N TRP A 86 9.27 -6.94 10.30
CA TRP A 86 7.98 -7.56 10.00
C TRP A 86 8.08 -8.83 9.14
N GLN A 87 9.29 -9.34 8.88
CA GLN A 87 9.51 -10.48 7.98
C GLN A 87 8.72 -11.73 8.39
N ALA A 88 8.55 -11.96 9.70
CA ALA A 88 7.74 -13.07 10.21
C ALA A 88 6.27 -13.02 9.73
N TYR A 89 5.72 -11.83 9.48
CA TYR A 89 4.35 -11.61 8.99
C TYR A 89 4.29 -11.48 7.47
N THR A 90 5.24 -10.74 6.87
CA THR A 90 5.25 -10.44 5.44
C THR A 90 5.80 -11.59 4.60
N LYS A 91 6.58 -12.48 5.22
CA LYS A 91 7.37 -13.54 4.55
C LYS A 91 8.27 -12.99 3.44
N SER A 92 8.64 -11.71 3.54
CA SER A 92 9.40 -10.99 2.52
C SER A 92 10.67 -10.42 3.16
N ASP A 93 11.81 -10.74 2.57
CA ASP A 93 13.09 -10.12 2.90
C ASP A 93 13.20 -8.77 2.20
N MET A 94 13.35 -7.71 3.00
CA MET A 94 13.47 -6.34 2.50
C MET A 94 14.90 -5.93 2.17
N GLU A 95 15.92 -6.70 2.56
CA GLU A 95 17.30 -6.35 2.23
C GLU A 95 17.55 -6.32 0.72
N PRO A 96 17.17 -7.34 -0.07
CA PRO A 96 17.31 -7.30 -1.53
C PRO A 96 16.45 -6.20 -2.18
N TYR A 97 15.27 -5.91 -1.62
CA TYR A 97 14.42 -4.83 -2.11
C TYR A 97 15.07 -3.46 -1.94
N LEU A 98 15.63 -3.18 -0.76
CA LEU A 98 16.31 -1.92 -0.46
C LEU A 98 17.64 -1.79 -1.22
N ALA A 99 18.37 -2.90 -1.40
CA ALA A 99 19.55 -2.94 -2.25
C ALA A 99 19.18 -2.64 -3.72
N GLY A 100 18.12 -3.26 -4.22
CA GLY A 100 17.60 -3.03 -5.56
C GLY A 100 17.15 -1.60 -5.81
N LEU A 101 16.50 -0.98 -4.82
CA LEU A 101 16.11 0.43 -4.91
C LEU A 101 17.35 1.33 -5.03
N ARG A 102 18.39 1.08 -4.21
CA ARG A 102 19.64 1.82 -4.29
C ARG A 102 20.38 1.62 -5.62
N ASP A 103 20.39 0.39 -6.14
CA ASP A 103 20.97 0.08 -7.45
C ASP A 103 20.22 0.81 -8.57
N TRP A 104 18.88 0.76 -8.55
CA TRP A 104 18.03 1.47 -9.50
C TRP A 104 18.24 2.98 -9.47
N VAL A 105 18.31 3.59 -8.28
CA VAL A 105 18.58 5.04 -8.17
C VAL A 105 19.93 5.41 -8.79
N ARG A 106 20.95 4.54 -8.71
CA ARG A 106 22.27 4.82 -9.28
C ARG A 106 22.36 4.54 -10.78
N ARG A 107 21.63 3.54 -11.28
CA ARG A 107 21.79 3.01 -12.65
C ARG A 107 20.60 3.26 -13.57
N GLY A 108 19.49 3.77 -13.04
CA GLY A 108 18.25 3.99 -13.76
C GLY A 108 17.80 2.71 -14.49
N ALA A 109 17.46 2.86 -15.77
CA ALA A 109 16.99 1.76 -16.61
C ALA A 109 17.99 0.59 -16.81
N ALA A 110 19.28 0.78 -16.48
CA ALA A 110 20.28 -0.30 -16.55
C ALA A 110 20.27 -1.22 -15.32
N SER A 111 19.50 -0.89 -14.28
CA SER A 111 19.34 -1.73 -13.09
C SER A 111 18.57 -3.02 -13.41
N PRO A 112 19.04 -4.20 -13.00
CA PRO A 112 18.29 -5.45 -13.16
C PRO A 112 17.01 -5.49 -12.30
N PHE A 113 16.88 -4.56 -11.34
CA PHE A 113 15.68 -4.46 -10.51
C PHE A 113 14.57 -3.64 -11.17
N ALA A 114 14.88 -2.86 -12.21
CA ALA A 114 13.87 -2.11 -12.97
C ALA A 114 13.21 -3.01 -14.01
N LEU A 115 11.88 -3.12 -13.97
CA LEU A 115 11.11 -3.90 -14.94
C LEU A 115 10.87 -3.08 -16.21
N THR A 116 10.97 -3.74 -17.35
CA THR A 116 10.59 -3.16 -18.63
C THR A 116 9.07 -2.99 -18.73
N PRO A 117 8.56 -2.08 -19.58
CA PRO A 117 7.12 -1.95 -19.82
C PRO A 117 6.45 -3.24 -20.28
N ALA A 118 7.16 -4.10 -21.01
CA ALA A 118 6.64 -5.39 -21.46
C ALA A 118 6.46 -6.36 -20.29
N GLU A 119 7.41 -6.40 -19.36
CA GLU A 119 7.32 -7.23 -18.15
C GLU A 119 6.22 -6.74 -17.22
N LEU A 120 6.09 -5.42 -17.04
CA LEU A 120 5.00 -4.84 -16.27
C LEU A 120 3.64 -5.21 -16.85
N ARG A 121 3.43 -5.08 -18.18
CA ARG A 121 2.17 -5.49 -18.81
C ARG A 121 1.90 -6.98 -18.69
N ARG A 122 2.93 -7.82 -18.79
CA ARG A 122 2.80 -9.27 -18.63
C ARG A 122 2.39 -9.65 -17.20
N ARG A 123 2.94 -8.95 -16.20
CA ARG A 123 2.72 -9.22 -14.77
C ARG A 123 1.45 -8.57 -14.22
N LEU A 124 1.02 -7.45 -14.78
CA LEU A 124 -0.19 -6.72 -14.35
C LEU A 124 -1.42 -7.29 -15.04
N SER A 125 -2.16 -8.15 -14.34
CA SER A 125 -3.58 -8.36 -14.63
C SER A 125 -4.37 -7.13 -14.14
N GLY A 126 -5.12 -6.50 -15.04
CA GLY A 126 -6.01 -5.39 -14.68
C GLY A 126 -7.10 -5.82 -13.68
N PRO A 127 -7.81 -4.87 -13.04
CA PRO A 127 -8.91 -5.21 -12.15
C PRO A 127 -10.01 -5.96 -12.90
N SER A 128 -10.59 -6.99 -12.26
CA SER A 128 -11.80 -7.66 -12.74
C SER A 128 -13.03 -6.77 -12.56
N PRO A 129 -14.17 -7.08 -13.22
CA PRO A 129 -15.44 -6.42 -12.92
C PRO A 129 -15.82 -6.47 -11.43
N GLU A 130 -15.50 -7.57 -10.74
CA GLU A 130 -15.72 -7.70 -9.29
C GLU A 130 -14.83 -6.75 -8.50
N HIS A 131 -13.56 -6.57 -8.88
CA HIS A 131 -12.69 -5.57 -8.25
C HIS A 131 -13.23 -4.14 -8.43
N ALA A 132 -13.80 -3.84 -9.59
CA ALA A 132 -14.42 -2.54 -9.85
C ALA A 132 -15.68 -2.34 -8.98
N LEU A 133 -16.53 -3.37 -8.87
CA LEU A 133 -17.71 -3.34 -8.00
C LEU A 133 -17.33 -3.23 -6.51
N ALA A 134 -16.27 -3.91 -6.09
CA ALA A 134 -15.73 -3.80 -4.74
C ALA A 134 -15.26 -2.35 -4.45
N ALA A 135 -14.57 -1.72 -5.40
CA ALA A 135 -14.15 -0.32 -5.26
C ALA A 135 -15.34 0.65 -5.21
N ALA A 136 -16.40 0.40 -5.97
CA ALA A 136 -17.63 1.19 -5.92
C ALA A 136 -18.32 1.07 -4.55
N ASN A 137 -18.48 -0.15 -4.05
CA ASN A 137 -19.03 -0.40 -2.71
C ASN A 137 -18.18 0.28 -1.62
N PHE A 138 -16.86 0.14 -1.68
CA PHE A 138 -15.97 0.79 -0.72
C PHE A 138 -16.16 2.31 -0.70
N ARG A 139 -16.20 2.96 -1.87
CA ARG A 139 -16.47 4.40 -1.99
C ARG A 139 -17.84 4.80 -1.44
N MET A 140 -18.87 3.99 -1.68
CA MET A 140 -20.20 4.25 -1.12
C MET A 140 -20.18 4.20 0.42
N GLY A 141 -19.49 3.22 1.00
CA GLY A 141 -19.30 3.16 2.45
C GLY A 141 -18.55 4.38 3.00
N GLN A 142 -17.50 4.83 2.32
CA GLN A 142 -16.77 6.04 2.71
C GLN A 142 -17.67 7.29 2.69
N GLU A 143 -18.50 7.44 1.65
CA GLU A 143 -19.41 8.58 1.50
C GLU A 143 -20.51 8.58 2.58
N LEU A 144 -21.12 7.42 2.85
CA LEU A 144 -22.12 7.29 3.93
C LEU A 144 -21.51 7.64 5.28
N HIS A 145 -20.33 7.10 5.58
CA HIS A 145 -19.62 7.44 6.81
C HIS A 145 -19.32 8.94 6.89
N ALA A 146 -18.84 9.56 5.80
CA ALA A 146 -18.54 11.00 5.77
C ALA A 146 -19.77 11.88 6.02
N ARG A 147 -20.98 11.38 5.70
CA ARG A 147 -22.27 12.02 5.99
C ARG A 147 -22.84 11.71 7.37
N GLY A 148 -22.12 10.97 8.21
CA GLY A 148 -22.57 10.55 9.55
C GLY A 148 -23.41 9.28 9.57
N ALA A 149 -23.66 8.65 8.42
CA ALA A 149 -24.40 7.38 8.30
C ALA A 149 -23.47 6.17 8.45
N ALA A 150 -22.71 6.12 9.55
CA ALA A 150 -21.68 5.10 9.77
C ALA A 150 -22.24 3.66 9.86
N VAL A 151 -23.46 3.48 10.37
CA VAL A 151 -24.12 2.17 10.44
C VAL A 151 -24.49 1.68 9.04
N ASP A 152 -25.06 2.55 8.20
CA ASP A 152 -25.44 2.20 6.82
C ASP A 152 -24.23 1.89 5.95
N ALA A 153 -23.09 2.54 6.22
CA ALA A 153 -21.83 2.28 5.54
C ALA A 153 -21.33 0.82 5.69
N VAL A 154 -21.69 0.15 6.79
CA VAL A 154 -21.20 -1.21 7.11
C VAL A 154 -21.57 -2.22 6.02
N ALA A 155 -22.79 -2.14 5.46
CA ALA A 155 -23.23 -3.08 4.43
C ALA A 155 -22.35 -2.99 3.17
N TYR A 156 -22.04 -1.77 2.75
CA TYR A 156 -21.16 -1.51 1.60
C TYR A 156 -19.71 -1.91 1.87
N PHE A 157 -19.20 -1.66 3.07
CA PHE A 157 -17.85 -2.12 3.43
C PHE A 157 -17.75 -3.65 3.46
N LYS A 158 -18.77 -4.35 3.96
CA LYS A 158 -18.83 -5.82 3.93
C LYS A 158 -18.86 -6.34 2.50
N GLU A 159 -19.64 -5.72 1.63
CA GLU A 159 -19.72 -6.13 0.22
C GLU A 159 -18.40 -5.91 -0.52
N ALA A 160 -17.71 -4.79 -0.26
CA ALA A 160 -16.37 -4.56 -0.79
C ALA A 160 -15.36 -5.63 -0.35
N GLN A 161 -15.42 -6.06 0.92
CA GLN A 161 -14.57 -7.14 1.44
C GLN A 161 -14.96 -8.51 0.87
N ARG A 162 -16.24 -8.76 0.62
CA ARG A 162 -16.71 -10.02 0.01
C ARG A 162 -16.25 -10.16 -1.45
N LEU A 163 -16.32 -9.07 -2.22
CA LEU A 163 -15.97 -9.02 -3.63
C LEU A 163 -14.45 -8.98 -3.89
N HIS A 164 -13.65 -8.50 -2.93
CA HIS A 164 -12.20 -8.38 -3.08
C HIS A 164 -11.49 -8.72 -1.75
N PRO A 165 -11.55 -9.99 -1.30
CA PRO A 165 -11.17 -10.42 0.05
C PRO A 165 -9.68 -10.28 0.38
N GLU A 166 -8.81 -10.26 -0.63
CA GLU A 166 -7.36 -10.01 -0.51
C GLU A 166 -7.04 -8.52 -0.30
N ASN A 167 -8.00 -7.62 -0.49
CA ASN A 167 -7.82 -6.19 -0.29
C ASN A 167 -7.92 -5.80 1.19
N TRP A 168 -6.80 -5.97 1.89
CA TRP A 168 -6.62 -5.60 3.28
C TRP A 168 -6.84 -4.11 3.57
N ARG A 169 -6.72 -3.23 2.56
CA ARG A 169 -7.01 -1.80 2.74
C ARG A 169 -8.50 -1.58 3.01
N TYR A 170 -9.38 -2.29 2.31
CA TYR A 170 -10.82 -2.21 2.55
C TYR A 170 -11.17 -2.68 3.95
N LYS A 171 -10.61 -3.81 4.37
CA LYS A 171 -10.78 -4.35 5.73
C LYS A 171 -10.36 -3.33 6.80
N ARG A 172 -9.11 -2.88 6.74
CA ARG A 172 -8.52 -1.98 7.76
C ARG A 172 -9.23 -0.63 7.81
N GLN A 173 -9.56 -0.04 6.67
CA GLN A 173 -10.26 1.25 6.64
C GLN A 173 -11.69 1.11 7.18
N ALA A 174 -12.40 0.04 6.82
CA ALA A 174 -13.75 -0.22 7.33
C ALA A 174 -13.77 -0.35 8.85
N TRP A 175 -12.80 -1.07 9.43
CA TRP A 175 -12.65 -1.21 10.87
C TRP A 175 -12.33 0.11 11.58
N GLN A 176 -11.49 0.95 10.98
CA GLN A 176 -11.14 2.26 11.52
C GLN A 176 -12.33 3.23 11.48
N LEU A 177 -13.18 3.16 10.45
CA LEU A 177 -14.32 4.06 10.27
C LEU A 177 -15.55 3.64 11.08
N THR A 178 -15.72 2.35 11.34
CA THR A 178 -16.87 1.87 12.13
C THR A 178 -16.39 1.26 13.43
N ASP A 179 -16.24 -0.06 13.46
CA ASP A 179 -15.72 -0.85 14.58
C ASP A 179 -15.55 -2.30 14.11
N ALA A 180 -14.36 -2.89 14.30
CA ALA A 180 -14.06 -4.25 13.85
C ALA A 180 -14.88 -5.32 14.59
N GLU A 181 -14.98 -5.20 15.90
CA GLU A 181 -15.57 -6.21 16.77
C GLU A 181 -17.09 -6.15 16.67
N ARG A 182 -17.66 -4.96 16.84
CA ARG A 182 -19.11 -4.75 16.84
C ARG A 182 -19.77 -5.09 15.51
N TYR A 183 -19.15 -4.73 14.38
CA TYR A 183 -19.80 -4.86 13.07
C TYR A 183 -19.31 -6.05 12.25
N TYR A 184 -18.10 -6.56 12.51
CA TYR A 184 -17.50 -7.65 11.73
C TYR A 184 -17.14 -8.87 12.59
N GLY A 185 -17.28 -8.80 13.91
CA GLY A 185 -16.95 -9.90 14.82
C GLY A 185 -15.50 -10.35 14.70
N THR A 186 -14.59 -9.42 14.41
CA THR A 186 -13.19 -9.75 14.08
C THR A 186 -12.22 -8.70 14.64
N SER A 187 -10.93 -9.00 14.52
CA SER A 187 -9.82 -8.09 14.79
C SER A 187 -8.74 -8.28 13.74
N PHE A 188 -7.77 -7.37 13.68
CA PHE A 188 -6.61 -7.53 12.81
C PHE A 188 -5.90 -8.88 13.04
N GLY A 189 -5.66 -9.24 14.31
CA GLY A 189 -5.02 -10.50 14.67
C GLY A 189 -5.83 -11.72 14.25
N ALA A 190 -7.17 -11.67 14.41
CA ALA A 190 -8.05 -12.76 14.00
C ALA A 190 -8.03 -12.96 12.47
N GLU A 191 -8.07 -11.90 11.68
CA GLU A 191 -7.97 -12.00 10.22
C GLU A 191 -6.59 -12.49 9.75
N VAL A 192 -5.51 -12.06 10.41
CA VAL A 192 -4.16 -12.55 10.08
C VAL A 192 -4.04 -14.04 10.41
N ALA A 193 -4.61 -14.50 11.53
CA ALA A 193 -4.64 -15.91 11.87
C ALA A 193 -5.38 -16.76 10.83
N LYS A 194 -6.48 -16.24 10.24
CA LYS A 194 -7.22 -16.91 9.14
C LYS A 194 -6.40 -17.13 7.86
N LEU A 195 -5.26 -16.44 7.69
CA LEU A 195 -4.37 -16.71 6.56
C LEU A 195 -3.74 -18.10 6.64
N GLY A 196 -3.64 -18.71 7.83
CA GLY A 196 -3.14 -20.07 8.00
C GLY A 196 -1.69 -20.25 7.51
N GLY A 197 -0.86 -19.21 7.70
CA GLY A 197 0.53 -19.21 7.25
C GLY A 197 0.76 -18.68 5.83
N ARG A 198 -0.30 -18.44 5.05
CA ARG A 198 -0.19 -17.71 3.77
C ARG A 198 0.34 -16.29 4.01
N PRO A 199 1.15 -15.74 3.08
CA PRO A 199 1.77 -14.45 3.29
C PRO A 199 0.71 -13.33 3.28
N TYR A 200 0.93 -12.34 4.13
CA TYR A 200 0.10 -11.14 4.25
C TYR A 200 0.21 -10.21 3.01
N TYR A 201 1.25 -10.42 2.20
CA TYR A 201 1.50 -9.76 0.92
C TYR A 201 1.78 -10.80 -0.17
N PRO A 202 1.56 -10.46 -1.46
CA PRO A 202 2.24 -11.16 -2.53
C PRO A 202 3.76 -11.16 -2.30
N PRO A 203 4.47 -12.29 -2.51
CA PRO A 203 5.93 -12.33 -2.42
C PRO A 203 6.59 -11.33 -3.37
N LEU A 204 7.75 -10.82 -2.96
CA LEU A 204 8.58 -9.98 -3.81
C LEU A 204 9.14 -10.79 -4.99
N ASP A 205 9.04 -10.22 -6.19
CA ASP A 205 9.62 -10.76 -7.42
C ASP A 205 10.86 -9.93 -7.77
N LEU A 206 11.98 -10.29 -7.13
CA LEU A 206 13.28 -9.65 -7.30
C LEU A 206 14.20 -10.57 -8.11
N PRO A 207 15.10 -10.01 -8.95
CA PRO A 207 16.13 -10.80 -9.60
C PRO A 207 17.00 -11.50 -8.54
N SER A 208 17.46 -12.71 -8.84
CA SER A 208 18.50 -13.36 -8.06
C SER A 208 19.74 -12.47 -8.05
N VAL A 209 20.25 -12.17 -6.87
CA VAL A 209 21.53 -11.49 -6.70
C VAL A 209 22.55 -12.61 -6.51
N GLU A 210 23.37 -12.87 -7.53
CA GLU A 210 24.54 -13.77 -7.40
C GLU A 210 25.63 -13.13 -6.54
#